data_AF-A0A061HTE1-F1
#
_entry.id   AF-A0A061HTE1-F1
#
_cell.length_a   1.000
_cell.length_b   1.000
_cell.length_c   1.000
_cell.angle_alpha   90.00
_cell.angle_beta   90.00
_cell.angle_gamma   90.00
#
_symmetry.space_group_name_H-M   'P 1'
#
loop_
_entity.id
_entity.type
_entity.pdbx_description
1 polymer ?
#
loop_
_entity_poly.entity_id
_entity_poly.type
_entity_poly.pdbx_seq_one_letter_code
_entity_poly.pdbx_strand_id
1 'polypeptide(L)'
;MANNIQTLWIPEKPKVAKELVAAIARVKGAKVTNSATVVKDGFYKLSSGDVVCSVFGHMLQMAPPSRYFTKEQNADPMPHLPLVPNPFRFEPNYERNQDGSIQERGGKPVVSKRFVLLEKLIKQADVIVNGCDIDREGQLIFDELLAHVGRDPGGPKIKRASIVSMMPDALDESVIKLDLNSDKKWALRGDAAATRQKMDWLLGMNASMAYQAVTGIRTMSVGRVQTPVLAMVVRRDLEIENFKPQIYYVPIVIMADGTRMRWEKRHDAEGQPGFDANGRIIDLKLAQGIVEQIKAGLPGTVTIATQEEKK
;
A
#
# COMPACT_ATOMS: atom_id res chain seq x y z
N MET A 1 13.55 -29.35 -27.76
CA MET A 1 12.13 -29.09 -28.09
C MET A 1 12.02 -27.61 -28.42
N ALA A 2 11.52 -27.25 -29.60
CA ALA A 2 11.53 -25.86 -30.09
C ALA A 2 10.76 -24.92 -29.15
N ASN A 3 11.35 -23.78 -28.79
CA ASN A 3 10.67 -22.68 -28.08
C ASN A 3 9.47 -22.23 -28.93
N ASN A 4 8.26 -22.40 -28.41
CA ASN A 4 7.02 -22.23 -29.18
C ASN A 4 6.35 -20.86 -28.93
N ILE A 5 6.94 -20.01 -28.08
CA ILE A 5 6.45 -18.67 -27.74
C ILE A 5 7.57 -17.67 -28.07
N GLN A 6 7.31 -16.77 -29.01
CA GLN A 6 8.30 -15.75 -29.39
C GLN A 6 8.42 -14.68 -28.31
N THR A 7 7.29 -14.21 -27.77
CA THR A 7 7.28 -13.21 -26.70
C THR A 7 6.14 -13.49 -25.72
N LEU A 8 6.47 -13.59 -24.43
CA LEU A 8 5.49 -13.73 -23.36
C LEU A 8 5.33 -12.40 -22.62
N TRP A 9 4.11 -11.86 -22.61
CA TRP A 9 3.77 -10.65 -21.87
C TRP A 9 3.06 -11.01 -20.57
N ILE A 10 3.57 -10.50 -19.45
CA ILE A 10 3.05 -10.79 -18.11
C ILE A 10 2.57 -9.49 -17.47
N PRO A 11 1.29 -9.11 -17.65
CA PRO A 11 0.67 -7.99 -16.95
C PRO A 11 0.10 -8.39 -15.59
N GLU A 12 -0.15 -7.40 -14.72
CA GLU A 12 -0.57 -7.68 -13.33
C GLU A 12 -2.00 -8.22 -13.21
N LYS A 13 -2.90 -7.80 -14.10
CA LYS A 13 -4.34 -8.03 -13.97
C LYS A 13 -4.97 -8.46 -15.30
N PRO A 14 -6.05 -9.26 -15.29
CA PRO A 14 -6.79 -9.67 -16.50
C PRO A 14 -7.24 -8.51 -17.39
N LYS A 15 -7.69 -7.42 -16.77
CA LYS A 15 -8.15 -6.24 -17.48
C LYS A 15 -7.03 -5.64 -18.33
N VAL A 16 -5.84 -5.48 -17.75
CA VAL A 16 -4.64 -4.99 -18.45
C VAL A 16 -4.22 -5.96 -19.54
N ALA A 17 -4.29 -7.28 -19.30
CA ALA A 17 -4.00 -8.28 -20.32
C ALA A 17 -4.88 -8.13 -21.57
N LYS A 18 -6.19 -7.89 -21.39
CA LYS A 18 -7.12 -7.72 -22.51
C LYS A 18 -6.78 -6.48 -23.36
N GLU A 19 -6.49 -5.36 -22.72
CA GLU A 19 -6.11 -4.12 -23.43
C GLU A 19 -4.76 -4.27 -24.13
N LEU A 20 -3.80 -4.93 -23.48
CA LEU A 20 -2.49 -5.21 -24.06
C LEU A 20 -2.58 -6.14 -25.28
N VAL A 21 -3.47 -7.13 -25.25
CA VAL A 21 -3.74 -7.99 -26.43
C VAL A 21 -4.26 -7.16 -27.60
N ALA A 22 -5.17 -6.22 -27.34
CA ALA A 22 -5.70 -5.34 -28.39
C ALA A 22 -4.60 -4.43 -28.97
N ALA A 23 -3.71 -3.91 -28.12
CA ALA A 23 -2.56 -3.11 -28.54
C ALA A 23 -1.56 -3.91 -29.38
N ILE A 24 -1.17 -5.10 -28.92
CA ILE A 24 -0.26 -6.00 -29.68
C ILE A 24 -0.89 -6.38 -31.02
N ALA A 25 -2.20 -6.66 -31.05
CA ALA A 25 -2.92 -6.97 -32.28
C ALA A 25 -2.88 -5.81 -33.29
N ARG A 26 -3.07 -4.56 -32.84
CA ARG A 26 -2.94 -3.37 -33.69
C ARG A 26 -1.51 -3.16 -34.18
N VAL A 27 -0.55 -3.11 -33.26
CA VAL A 27 0.86 -2.80 -33.55
C VAL A 27 1.49 -3.85 -34.47
N LYS A 28 1.20 -5.14 -34.25
CA LYS A 28 1.83 -6.24 -35.00
C LYS A 28 0.93 -6.81 -36.12
N GLY A 29 -0.26 -6.26 -36.34
CA GLY A 29 -1.23 -6.81 -37.30
C GLY A 29 -1.65 -8.26 -36.98
N ALA A 30 -1.65 -8.62 -35.69
CA ALA A 30 -1.84 -10.00 -35.24
C ALA A 30 -3.28 -10.26 -34.81
N LYS A 31 -3.71 -11.53 -34.85
CA LYS A 31 -5.05 -11.96 -34.42
C LYS A 31 -4.94 -12.98 -33.29
N VAL A 32 -5.88 -12.95 -32.35
CA VAL A 32 -5.97 -13.97 -31.29
C VAL A 32 -6.38 -15.31 -31.93
N THR A 33 -5.54 -16.33 -31.78
CA THR A 33 -5.72 -17.64 -32.41
C THR A 33 -6.48 -18.63 -31.54
N ASN A 34 -6.53 -18.39 -30.22
CA ASN A 34 -7.23 -19.26 -29.26
C ASN A 34 -8.50 -18.63 -28.69
N SER A 35 -9.16 -17.73 -29.42
CA SER A 35 -10.32 -16.94 -28.96
C SER A 35 -11.44 -17.80 -28.34
N ALA A 36 -11.68 -19.01 -28.87
CA ALA A 36 -12.69 -19.93 -28.36
C ALA A 36 -12.29 -20.64 -27.05
N THR A 37 -11.00 -20.67 -26.70
CA THR A 37 -10.47 -21.41 -25.55
C THR A 37 -9.75 -20.52 -24.53
N VAL A 38 -9.66 -19.20 -24.73
CA VAL A 38 -8.96 -18.25 -23.82
C VAL A 38 -9.28 -18.49 -22.35
N VAL A 39 -10.56 -18.69 -22.00
CA VAL A 39 -10.99 -18.90 -20.61
C VAL A 39 -10.43 -20.21 -20.05
N LYS A 40 -10.47 -21.27 -20.85
CA LYS A 40 -9.95 -22.60 -20.49
C LYS A 40 -8.43 -22.62 -20.42
N ASP A 41 -7.78 -21.98 -21.37
CA ASP A 41 -6.32 -21.93 -21.49
C ASP A 41 -5.70 -20.99 -20.44
N GLY A 42 -6.43 -19.94 -20.06
CA GLY A 42 -5.99 -18.93 -19.10
C GLY A 42 -5.10 -17.84 -19.70
N PHE A 43 -4.81 -17.86 -21.00
CA PHE A 43 -3.97 -16.87 -21.68
C PHE A 43 -4.47 -16.60 -23.11
N TYR A 44 -3.99 -15.51 -23.68
CA TYR A 44 -4.21 -15.16 -25.09
C TYR A 44 -3.00 -15.56 -25.92
N LYS A 45 -3.23 -16.26 -27.04
CA LYS A 45 -2.21 -16.56 -28.05
C LYS A 45 -2.50 -15.76 -29.31
N LEU A 46 -1.50 -15.08 -29.84
CA LEU A 46 -1.62 -14.29 -31.06
C LEU A 46 -0.88 -14.97 -32.23
N SER A 47 -1.33 -14.70 -33.45
CA SER A 47 -0.74 -15.22 -34.69
C SER A 47 0.70 -14.78 -34.93
N SER A 48 1.14 -13.72 -34.26
CA SER A 48 2.53 -13.25 -34.24
C SER A 48 3.48 -14.11 -33.41
N GLY A 49 2.98 -15.11 -32.68
CA GLY A 49 3.79 -15.88 -31.73
C GLY A 49 3.87 -15.26 -30.32
N ASP A 50 3.21 -14.12 -30.11
CA ASP A 50 3.04 -13.51 -28.79
C ASP A 50 2.01 -14.28 -27.94
N VAL A 51 2.30 -14.38 -26.64
CA VAL A 51 1.38 -14.89 -25.62
C VAL A 51 1.21 -13.84 -24.53
N VAL A 52 -0.01 -13.59 -24.09
CA VAL A 52 -0.31 -12.68 -22.98
C VAL A 52 -0.98 -13.46 -21.85
N CYS A 53 -0.33 -13.50 -20.68
CA CYS A 53 -0.81 -14.21 -19.50
C CYS A 53 -0.63 -13.33 -18.26
N SER A 54 -1.72 -12.88 -17.66
CA SER A 54 -1.66 -12.06 -16.44
C SER A 54 -1.33 -12.89 -15.21
N VAL A 55 -0.61 -12.29 -14.26
CA VAL A 55 -0.62 -12.74 -12.86
C VAL A 55 -1.94 -12.31 -12.19
N PHE A 56 -2.16 -12.71 -10.94
CA PHE A 56 -3.25 -12.20 -10.09
C PHE A 56 -2.65 -11.60 -8.81
N GLY A 57 -1.92 -10.50 -8.96
CA GLY A 57 -1.07 -9.96 -7.90
C GLY A 57 0.15 -10.86 -7.63
N HIS A 58 0.59 -10.90 -6.38
CA HIS A 58 1.69 -11.77 -5.94
C HIS A 58 1.37 -13.24 -6.21
N MET A 59 2.25 -13.96 -6.90
CA MET A 59 2.13 -15.41 -7.16
C MET A 59 2.89 -16.25 -6.14
N LEU A 60 3.74 -15.59 -5.36
CA LEU A 60 4.58 -16.17 -4.31
C LEU A 60 4.25 -15.47 -3.00
N GLN A 61 4.58 -16.16 -1.91
CA GLN A 61 4.55 -15.62 -0.56
C GLN A 61 5.83 -16.03 0.15
N MET A 62 6.32 -15.18 1.07
CA MET A 62 7.44 -15.57 1.93
C MET A 62 7.01 -16.72 2.84
N ALA A 63 7.87 -17.72 2.99
CA ALA A 63 7.61 -18.85 3.86
C ALA A 63 7.39 -18.35 5.30
N PRO A 64 6.41 -18.89 6.05
CA PRO A 64 6.19 -18.51 7.44
C PRO A 64 7.35 -19.01 8.34
N PRO A 65 7.52 -18.44 9.55
CA PRO A 65 8.53 -18.88 10.52
C PRO A 65 8.55 -20.40 10.76
N SER A 66 7.38 -21.05 10.70
CA SER A 66 7.24 -22.49 10.91
C SER A 66 7.98 -23.36 9.91
N ARG A 67 8.38 -22.81 8.77
CA ARG A 67 9.22 -23.49 7.76
C ARG A 67 10.70 -23.44 8.06
N TYR A 68 11.14 -22.58 8.98
CA TYR A 68 12.54 -22.42 9.36
C TYR A 68 12.87 -23.17 10.66
N PHE A 69 11.88 -23.37 11.52
CA PHE A 69 12.04 -24.04 12.81
C PHE A 69 11.85 -25.55 12.76
N THR A 70 12.51 -26.26 13.69
CA THR A 70 12.17 -27.65 14.00
C THR A 70 10.80 -27.74 14.66
N LYS A 71 10.29 -28.96 14.89
CA LYS A 71 9.01 -29.17 15.57
C LYS A 71 9.03 -28.62 17.00
N GLU A 72 10.16 -28.78 17.70
CA GLU A 72 10.37 -28.35 19.07
C GLU A 72 10.44 -26.81 19.14
N GLN A 73 11.20 -26.19 18.24
CA GLN A 73 11.30 -24.73 18.14
C GLN A 73 9.96 -24.07 17.76
N ASN A 74 9.13 -24.75 16.98
CA ASN A 74 7.77 -24.28 16.70
C ASN A 74 6.85 -24.33 17.93
N ALA A 75 7.09 -25.26 18.85
CA ALA A 75 6.30 -25.37 20.08
C ALA A 75 6.68 -24.29 21.11
N ASP A 76 7.96 -23.89 21.14
CA ASP A 76 8.44 -22.75 21.93
C ASP A 76 9.44 -21.90 21.12
N PRO A 77 8.95 -20.92 20.35
CA PRO A 77 9.80 -20.14 19.46
C PRO A 77 10.52 -18.97 20.15
N MET A 78 10.08 -18.56 21.35
CA MET A 78 10.58 -17.35 22.03
C MET A 78 12.11 -17.36 22.24
N PRO A 79 12.74 -18.48 22.65
CA PRO A 79 14.20 -18.57 22.79
C PRO A 79 14.98 -18.45 21.47
N HIS A 80 14.30 -18.51 20.32
CA HIS A 80 14.89 -18.51 18.99
C HIS A 80 14.61 -17.21 18.21
N LEU A 81 14.08 -16.19 18.87
CA LEU A 81 13.88 -14.86 18.30
C LEU A 81 15.10 -13.96 18.55
N PRO A 82 15.45 -13.05 17.60
CA PRO A 82 14.80 -12.88 16.31
C PRO A 82 15.22 -13.94 15.29
N LEU A 83 14.24 -14.50 14.59
CA LEU A 83 14.44 -15.28 13.38
C LEU A 83 14.85 -14.34 12.24
N VAL A 84 16.08 -14.51 11.76
CA VAL A 84 16.62 -13.83 10.58
C VAL A 84 16.99 -14.87 9.53
N PRO A 85 16.09 -15.17 8.57
CA PRO A 85 16.35 -16.17 7.55
C PRO A 85 17.52 -15.81 6.63
N ASN A 86 18.37 -16.80 6.33
CA ASN A 86 19.34 -16.71 5.26
C ASN A 86 19.49 -18.07 4.55
N PRO A 87 19.01 -18.23 3.31
CA PRO A 87 18.22 -17.27 2.53
C PRO A 87 16.76 -17.17 3.01
N PHE A 88 16.08 -16.10 2.62
CA PHE A 88 14.61 -16.05 2.66
C PHE A 88 14.03 -17.05 1.66
N ARG A 89 13.06 -17.85 2.11
CA ARG A 89 12.35 -18.84 1.29
C ARG A 89 11.02 -18.24 0.82
N PHE A 90 10.66 -18.57 -0.41
CA PHE A 90 9.41 -18.18 -1.05
C PHE A 90 8.67 -19.43 -1.50
N GLU A 91 7.37 -19.47 -1.26
CA GLU A 91 6.49 -20.57 -1.65
C GLU A 91 5.44 -20.04 -2.64
N PRO A 92 5.06 -20.81 -3.67
CA PRO A 92 3.91 -20.48 -4.49
C PRO A 92 2.64 -20.36 -3.66
N ASN A 93 1.74 -19.48 -4.11
CA ASN A 93 0.39 -19.42 -3.58
C ASN A 93 -0.36 -20.72 -3.90
N TYR A 94 -1.25 -21.12 -2.99
CA TYR A 94 -2.03 -22.35 -3.10
C TYR A 94 -3.47 -22.05 -3.57
N GLU A 95 -4.08 -23.02 -4.26
CA GLU A 95 -5.51 -23.00 -4.58
C GLU A 95 -6.34 -22.96 -3.30
N ARG A 96 -7.48 -22.27 -3.36
CA ARG A 96 -8.41 -22.14 -2.23
C ARG A 96 -9.79 -22.66 -2.60
N ASN A 97 -10.45 -23.29 -1.62
CA ASN A 97 -11.85 -23.67 -1.70
C ASN A 97 -12.75 -22.42 -1.58
N GLN A 98 -14.06 -22.58 -1.81
CA GLN A 98 -15.02 -21.48 -1.73
C GLN A 98 -15.11 -20.84 -0.34
N ASP A 99 -14.79 -21.60 0.71
CA ASP A 99 -14.73 -21.14 2.10
C ASP A 99 -13.39 -20.46 2.47
N GLY A 100 -12.46 -20.36 1.51
CA GLY A 100 -11.14 -19.76 1.68
C GLY A 100 -10.06 -20.69 2.24
N SER A 101 -10.39 -21.94 2.61
CA SER A 101 -9.40 -22.94 3.04
C SER A 101 -8.47 -23.35 1.89
N ILE A 102 -7.25 -23.80 2.21
CA ILE A 102 -6.30 -24.27 1.19
C ILE A 102 -6.82 -25.61 0.63
N GLN A 103 -6.87 -25.71 -0.70
CA GLN A 103 -7.19 -26.96 -1.37
C GLN A 103 -6.03 -27.94 -1.22
N GLU A 104 -6.33 -29.18 -0.82
CA GLU A 104 -5.33 -30.24 -0.69
C GLU A 104 -5.63 -31.42 -1.61
N ARG A 105 -4.58 -32.09 -2.08
CA ARG A 105 -4.66 -33.34 -2.82
C ARG A 105 -3.61 -34.31 -2.30
N GLY A 106 -4.07 -35.42 -1.70
CA GLY A 106 -3.17 -36.40 -1.08
C GLY A 106 -2.39 -35.84 0.11
N GLY A 107 -3.02 -34.98 0.92
CA GLY A 107 -2.41 -34.35 2.10
C GLY A 107 -1.35 -33.28 1.78
N LYS A 108 -1.35 -32.75 0.56
CA LYS A 108 -0.44 -31.67 0.13
C LYS A 108 -1.23 -30.50 -0.44
N PRO A 109 -0.84 -29.24 -0.13
CA PRO A 109 -1.41 -28.07 -0.75
C PRO A 109 -1.31 -28.11 -2.28
N VAL A 110 -2.40 -27.79 -2.95
CA VAL A 110 -2.44 -27.68 -4.41
C VAL A 110 -1.89 -26.30 -4.80
N VAL A 111 -0.79 -26.27 -5.54
CA VAL A 111 -0.22 -25.01 -6.06
C VAL A 111 -1.20 -24.35 -7.02
N SER A 112 -1.24 -23.01 -7.00
CA SER A 112 -2.07 -22.21 -7.90
C SER A 112 -1.90 -22.64 -9.36
N LYS A 113 -3.01 -22.95 -10.03
CA LYS A 113 -3.06 -23.27 -11.46
C LYS A 113 -2.47 -22.15 -12.30
N ARG A 114 -2.66 -20.89 -11.85
CA ARG A 114 -2.10 -19.70 -12.52
C ARG A 114 -0.58 -19.71 -12.45
N PHE A 115 0.00 -20.03 -11.29
CA PHE A 115 1.44 -20.15 -11.12
C PHE A 115 2.01 -21.28 -12.02
N VAL A 116 1.41 -22.47 -11.98
CA VAL A 116 1.84 -23.62 -12.81
C VAL A 116 1.79 -23.29 -14.31
N LEU A 117 0.74 -22.58 -14.74
CA LEU A 117 0.61 -22.11 -16.12
C LEU A 117 1.74 -21.12 -16.48
N LEU A 118 1.97 -20.10 -15.65
CA LEU A 118 3.02 -19.11 -15.88
C LEU A 118 4.41 -19.74 -15.91
N GLU A 119 4.70 -20.65 -14.99
CA GLU A 119 5.96 -21.40 -14.97
C GLU A 119 6.21 -22.12 -16.31
N LYS A 120 5.18 -22.82 -16.83
CA LYS A 120 5.25 -23.48 -18.13
C LYS A 120 5.51 -22.48 -19.27
N LEU A 121 4.77 -21.36 -19.30
CA LEU A 121 4.91 -20.34 -20.36
C LEU A 121 6.28 -19.67 -20.32
N ILE A 122 6.79 -19.31 -19.13
CA ILE A 122 8.11 -18.71 -18.90
C ILE A 122 9.23 -19.63 -19.42
N LYS A 123 9.10 -20.94 -19.21
CA LYS A 123 10.09 -21.92 -19.72
C LYS A 123 10.08 -22.06 -21.24
N GLN A 124 8.96 -21.75 -21.91
CA GLN A 124 8.78 -21.90 -23.35
C GLN A 124 9.03 -20.62 -24.16
N ALA A 125 9.09 -19.47 -23.50
CA ALA A 125 9.25 -18.16 -24.11
C ALA A 125 10.71 -17.84 -24.45
N ASP A 126 10.93 -17.24 -25.62
CA ASP A 126 12.24 -16.69 -26.00
C ASP A 126 12.48 -15.33 -25.35
N VAL A 127 11.53 -14.39 -25.50
CA VAL A 127 11.54 -13.08 -24.83
C VAL A 127 10.39 -13.00 -23.83
N ILE A 128 10.63 -12.39 -22.67
CA ILE A 128 9.59 -12.17 -21.65
C ILE A 128 9.50 -10.68 -21.36
N VAL A 129 8.28 -10.14 -21.36
CA VAL A 129 8.01 -8.72 -21.11
C VAL A 129 7.23 -8.58 -19.80
N ASN A 130 7.83 -7.85 -18.87
CA ASN A 130 7.16 -7.37 -17.66
C ASN A 130 6.16 -6.27 -18.03
N GLY A 131 4.87 -6.59 -17.95
CA GLY A 131 3.75 -5.67 -18.17
C GLY A 131 3.00 -5.31 -16.87
N CYS A 132 3.57 -5.58 -15.69
CA CYS A 132 2.97 -5.21 -14.41
C CYS A 132 2.91 -3.68 -14.23
N ASP A 133 2.18 -3.21 -13.21
CA ASP A 133 2.04 -1.78 -12.95
C ASP A 133 3.42 -1.12 -12.74
N ILE A 134 3.60 0.15 -13.13
CA ILE A 134 4.90 0.86 -13.18
C ILE A 134 5.49 1.23 -11.80
N ASP A 135 4.86 0.77 -10.73
CA ASP A 135 5.26 1.03 -9.36
C ASP A 135 6.30 0.00 -8.86
N ARG A 136 6.57 0.06 -7.56
CA ARG A 136 7.55 -0.84 -6.91
C ARG A 136 7.00 -2.26 -6.75
N GLU A 137 5.70 -2.40 -6.46
CA GLU A 137 5.07 -3.70 -6.22
C GLU A 137 4.93 -4.47 -7.54
N GLY A 138 4.53 -3.81 -8.62
CA GLY A 138 4.43 -4.43 -9.95
C GLY A 138 5.79 -4.95 -10.43
N GLN A 139 6.87 -4.23 -10.15
CA GLN A 139 8.23 -4.70 -10.43
C GLN A 139 8.57 -5.95 -9.61
N LEU A 140 8.29 -5.94 -8.31
CA LEU A 140 8.56 -7.07 -7.40
C LEU A 140 7.82 -8.35 -7.81
N ILE A 141 6.51 -8.23 -8.10
CA ILE A 141 5.66 -9.37 -8.48
C ILE A 141 6.27 -10.14 -9.65
N PHE A 142 6.77 -9.41 -10.66
CA PHE A 142 7.37 -10.03 -11.84
C PHE A 142 8.77 -10.59 -11.54
N ASP A 143 9.62 -9.82 -10.87
CA ASP A 143 11.01 -10.21 -10.61
C ASP A 143 11.08 -11.45 -9.71
N GLU A 144 10.25 -11.52 -8.65
CA GLU A 144 10.18 -12.70 -7.78
C GLU A 144 9.68 -13.94 -8.52
N LEU A 145 8.66 -13.78 -9.37
CA LEU A 145 8.14 -14.88 -10.19
C LEU A 145 9.23 -15.45 -11.11
N LEU A 146 9.97 -14.59 -11.81
CA LEU A 146 11.05 -15.05 -12.70
C LEU A 146 12.18 -15.71 -11.92
N ALA A 147 12.64 -15.07 -10.83
CA ALA A 147 13.71 -15.60 -10.00
C ALA A 147 13.35 -16.99 -9.44
N HIS A 148 12.11 -17.18 -8.98
CA HIS A 148 11.64 -18.46 -8.45
C HIS A 148 11.56 -19.55 -9.52
N VAL A 149 11.22 -19.20 -10.78
CA VAL A 149 11.21 -20.14 -11.91
C VAL A 149 12.63 -20.41 -12.47
N GLY A 150 13.67 -19.82 -11.86
CA GLY A 150 15.06 -20.00 -12.26
C GLY A 150 15.46 -19.17 -13.47
N ARG A 151 14.77 -18.05 -13.73
CA ARG A 151 15.14 -17.05 -14.73
C ARG A 151 15.69 -15.81 -14.03
N ASP A 152 16.83 -15.33 -14.49
CA ASP A 152 17.37 -14.04 -14.04
C ASP A 152 16.46 -12.89 -14.53
N PRO A 153 15.80 -12.13 -13.63
CA PRO A 153 14.96 -11.00 -14.01
C PRO A 153 15.74 -9.88 -14.72
N GLY A 154 17.06 -9.80 -14.52
CA GLY A 154 17.94 -8.85 -15.18
C GLY A 154 18.47 -9.32 -16.55
N GLY A 155 18.10 -10.52 -16.99
CA GLY A 155 18.63 -11.13 -18.20
C GLY A 155 18.31 -10.34 -19.49
N PRO A 156 19.13 -10.47 -20.55
CA PRO A 156 19.05 -9.63 -21.76
C PRO A 156 17.75 -9.82 -22.58
N LYS A 157 17.07 -10.96 -22.38
CA LYS A 157 15.78 -11.29 -23.01
C LYS A 157 14.57 -10.93 -22.14
N ILE A 158 14.79 -10.27 -21.01
CA ILE A 158 13.74 -9.77 -20.13
C ILE A 158 13.57 -8.27 -20.40
N LYS A 159 12.36 -7.91 -20.83
CA LYS A 159 11.99 -6.55 -21.22
C LYS A 159 10.96 -5.98 -20.26
N ARG A 160 10.80 -4.65 -20.28
CA ARG A 160 9.81 -3.94 -19.45
C ARG A 160 8.96 -3.01 -20.32
N ALA A 161 7.64 -3.18 -20.23
CA ALA A 161 6.67 -2.29 -20.85
C ALA A 161 6.18 -1.25 -19.85
N SER A 162 6.24 0.03 -20.22
CA SER A 162 5.83 1.16 -19.37
C SER A 162 4.36 1.53 -19.57
N ILE A 163 3.45 0.75 -19.00
CA ILE A 163 1.99 0.99 -19.16
C ILE A 163 1.55 2.12 -18.22
N VAL A 164 1.58 3.36 -18.71
CA VAL A 164 1.19 4.57 -17.95
C VAL A 164 -0.29 4.93 -18.11
N SER A 165 -0.93 4.47 -19.17
CA SER A 165 -2.32 4.78 -19.52
C SER A 165 -2.95 3.62 -20.27
N MET A 166 -4.26 3.46 -20.11
CA MET A 166 -5.06 2.45 -20.82
C MET A 166 -5.61 2.98 -22.17
N MET A 167 -5.24 4.20 -22.56
CA MET A 167 -5.65 4.73 -23.86
C MET A 167 -4.92 3.99 -25.00
N PRO A 168 -5.59 3.71 -26.14
CA PRO A 168 -5.04 2.92 -27.22
C PRO A 168 -3.65 3.35 -27.68
N ASP A 169 -3.43 4.63 -27.94
CA ASP A 169 -2.16 5.16 -28.45
C ASP A 169 -1.01 4.97 -27.44
N ALA A 170 -1.29 5.17 -26.16
CA ALA A 170 -0.30 4.99 -25.10
C ALA A 170 0.07 3.51 -24.89
N LEU A 171 -0.89 2.60 -25.05
CA LEU A 171 -0.64 1.16 -25.02
C LEU A 171 0.16 0.70 -26.24
N ASP A 172 -0.15 1.23 -27.42
CA ASP A 172 0.59 0.92 -28.64
C ASP A 172 2.05 1.37 -28.52
N GLU A 173 2.30 2.56 -27.97
CA GLU A 173 3.65 3.02 -27.64
C GLU A 173 4.35 2.11 -26.62
N SER A 174 3.63 1.66 -25.58
CA SER A 174 4.15 0.74 -24.55
C SER A 174 4.54 -0.63 -25.10
N VAL A 175 3.92 -1.07 -26.20
CA VAL A 175 4.25 -2.32 -26.90
C VAL A 175 5.49 -2.14 -27.79
N ILE A 176 5.67 -0.95 -28.38
CA ILE A 176 6.77 -0.65 -29.30
C ILE A 176 8.06 -0.34 -28.54
N LYS A 177 7.98 0.52 -27.50
CA LYS A 177 9.13 1.02 -26.75
C LYS A 177 9.32 0.22 -25.46
N LEU A 178 10.08 -0.87 -25.59
CA LEU A 178 10.43 -1.72 -24.46
C LEU A 178 11.80 -1.36 -23.89
N ASP A 179 11.84 -1.18 -22.58
CA ASP A 179 13.07 -1.05 -21.81
C ASP A 179 13.68 -2.44 -21.53
N LEU A 180 14.94 -2.47 -21.08
CA LEU A 180 15.46 -3.66 -20.41
C LEU A 180 14.89 -3.71 -18.99
N ASN A 181 14.49 -4.89 -18.52
CA ASN A 181 14.04 -5.02 -17.12
C ASN A 181 15.20 -4.75 -16.14
N SER A 182 16.44 -4.95 -16.57
CA SER A 182 17.66 -4.58 -15.84
C SER A 182 18.03 -3.09 -15.90
N ASP A 183 17.29 -2.25 -16.62
CA ASP A 183 17.57 -0.81 -16.59
C ASP A 183 17.52 -0.31 -15.15
N LYS A 184 18.49 0.53 -14.78
CA LYS A 184 18.72 0.97 -13.39
C LYS A 184 17.45 1.50 -12.71
N LYS A 185 16.56 2.17 -13.46
CA LYS A 185 15.30 2.70 -12.93
C LYS A 185 14.30 1.60 -12.49
N TRP A 186 14.34 0.43 -13.13
CA TRP A 186 13.49 -0.73 -12.82
C TRP A 186 14.15 -1.61 -11.77
N ALA A 187 15.43 -1.93 -11.93
CA ALA A 187 16.19 -2.71 -10.94
C ALA A 187 16.11 -2.09 -9.53
N LEU A 188 16.35 -0.78 -9.39
CA LEU A 188 16.24 -0.10 -8.09
C LEU A 188 14.83 -0.08 -7.50
N ARG A 189 13.78 -0.16 -8.34
CA ARG A 189 12.39 -0.29 -7.85
C ARG A 189 12.14 -1.69 -7.28
N GLY A 190 12.61 -2.71 -7.99
CA GLY A 190 12.57 -4.10 -7.54
C GLY A 190 13.31 -4.28 -6.21
N ASP A 191 14.55 -3.77 -6.12
CA ASP A 191 15.37 -3.83 -4.91
C ASP A 191 14.69 -3.13 -3.72
N ALA A 192 14.12 -1.95 -3.94
CA ALA A 192 13.41 -1.21 -2.90
C ALA A 192 12.18 -1.97 -2.39
N ALA A 193 11.43 -2.60 -3.30
CA ALA A 193 10.25 -3.40 -2.96
C ALA A 193 10.63 -4.67 -2.20
N ALA A 194 11.62 -5.42 -2.70
CA ALA A 194 12.12 -6.65 -2.07
C ALA A 194 12.69 -6.37 -0.68
N THR A 195 13.43 -5.26 -0.52
CA THR A 195 13.96 -4.83 0.78
C THR A 195 12.83 -4.52 1.76
N ARG A 196 11.80 -3.78 1.30
CA ARG A 196 10.62 -3.47 2.12
C ARG A 196 9.89 -4.74 2.54
N GLN A 197 9.65 -5.67 1.62
CA GLN A 197 8.95 -6.93 1.89
C GLN A 197 9.68 -7.76 2.97
N LYS A 198 11.01 -7.89 2.84
CA LYS A 198 11.86 -8.57 3.84
C LYS A 198 11.85 -7.87 5.20
N MET A 199 11.94 -6.54 5.21
CA MET A 199 11.88 -5.75 6.46
C MET A 199 10.53 -5.90 7.16
N ASP A 200 9.43 -5.79 6.41
CA ASP A 200 8.07 -5.93 6.95
C ASP A 200 7.84 -7.36 7.48
N TRP A 201 8.38 -8.39 6.82
CA TRP A 201 8.37 -9.77 7.31
C TRP A 201 9.18 -9.94 8.58
N LEU A 202 10.42 -9.43 8.62
CA LEU A 202 11.29 -9.54 9.79
C LEU A 202 10.67 -8.88 11.01
N LEU A 203 10.20 -7.63 10.89
CA LEU A 203 9.57 -6.94 12.01
C LEU A 203 8.25 -7.63 12.39
N GLY A 204 7.42 -7.91 11.41
CA GLY A 204 6.07 -8.42 11.63
C GLY A 204 6.07 -9.79 12.30
N MET A 205 6.85 -10.74 11.77
CA MET A 205 6.91 -12.10 12.32
C MET A 205 7.56 -12.11 13.71
N ASN A 206 8.74 -11.51 13.85
CA ASN A 206 9.47 -11.55 15.13
C ASN A 206 8.72 -10.84 16.25
N ALA A 207 8.24 -9.62 16.00
CA ALA A 207 7.55 -8.86 17.04
C ALA A 207 6.19 -9.49 17.37
N SER A 208 5.42 -9.97 16.37
CA SER A 208 4.15 -10.64 16.66
C SER A 208 4.35 -11.89 17.51
N MET A 209 5.32 -12.74 17.16
CA MET A 209 5.61 -13.95 17.94
C MET A 209 6.05 -13.62 19.37
N ALA A 210 6.92 -12.63 19.56
CA ALA A 210 7.36 -12.21 20.90
C ALA A 210 6.18 -11.69 21.74
N TYR A 211 5.33 -10.84 21.17
CA TYR A 211 4.16 -10.32 21.87
C TYR A 211 3.11 -11.41 22.15
N GLN A 212 2.89 -12.35 21.23
CA GLN A 212 2.00 -13.50 21.45
C GLN A 212 2.49 -14.37 22.61
N ALA A 213 3.80 -14.60 22.71
CA ALA A 213 4.40 -15.36 23.80
C ALA A 213 4.24 -14.66 25.17
N VAL A 214 4.49 -13.34 25.22
CA VAL A 214 4.40 -12.56 26.47
C VAL A 214 2.94 -12.36 26.93
N THR A 215 2.02 -12.11 25.99
CA THR A 215 0.62 -11.77 26.31
C THR A 215 -0.30 -12.98 26.38
N GLY A 216 0.07 -14.11 25.78
CA GLY A 216 -0.80 -15.26 25.56
C GLY A 216 -1.88 -15.05 24.49
N ILE A 217 -1.97 -13.86 23.88
CA ILE A 217 -2.99 -13.52 22.89
C ILE A 217 -2.50 -13.93 21.50
N ARG A 218 -2.98 -15.07 20.99
CA ARG A 218 -2.56 -15.63 19.69
C ARG A 218 -2.83 -14.75 18.48
N THR A 219 -3.79 -13.84 18.56
CA THR A 219 -4.15 -12.91 17.48
C THR A 219 -3.37 -11.59 17.54
N MET A 220 -2.48 -11.42 18.52
CA MET A 220 -1.69 -10.20 18.66
C MET A 220 -0.73 -10.06 17.46
N SER A 221 -0.91 -8.99 16.70
CA SER A 221 -0.06 -8.69 15.54
C SER A 221 0.66 -7.36 15.76
N VAL A 222 1.95 -7.37 15.46
CA VAL A 222 2.80 -6.19 15.46
C VAL A 222 3.29 -5.97 14.03
N GLY A 223 3.36 -4.73 13.59
CA GLY A 223 3.88 -4.41 12.27
C GLY A 223 4.11 -2.93 12.07
N ARG A 224 5.01 -2.62 11.13
CA ARG A 224 5.47 -1.24 10.86
C ARG A 224 4.34 -0.25 10.55
N VAL A 225 3.22 -0.72 10.00
CA VAL A 225 2.07 0.12 9.62
C VAL A 225 0.93 0.01 10.63
N GLN A 226 0.46 -1.21 10.91
CA GLN A 226 -0.69 -1.41 11.80
C GLN A 226 -0.45 -0.89 13.22
N THR A 227 0.76 -1.06 13.77
CA THR A 227 1.05 -0.69 15.16
C THR A 227 1.11 0.83 15.35
N PRO A 228 1.80 1.63 14.51
CA PRO A 228 1.73 3.08 14.61
C PRO A 228 0.32 3.64 14.37
N VAL A 229 -0.47 3.06 13.47
CA VAL A 229 -1.86 3.48 13.25
C VAL A 229 -2.70 3.25 14.51
N LEU A 230 -2.61 2.08 15.13
CA LEU A 230 -3.26 1.81 16.42
C LEU A 230 -2.79 2.81 17.50
N ALA A 231 -1.48 3.08 17.57
CA ALA A 231 -0.92 4.01 18.54
C ALA A 231 -1.46 5.44 18.38
N MET A 232 -1.75 5.89 17.15
CA MET A 232 -2.38 7.20 16.91
C MET A 232 -3.79 7.27 17.49
N VAL A 233 -4.60 6.21 17.32
CA VAL A 233 -5.96 6.14 17.88
C VAL A 233 -5.89 6.11 19.41
N VAL A 234 -5.08 5.22 19.99
CA VAL A 234 -4.91 5.12 21.44
C VAL A 234 -4.44 6.43 22.05
N ARG A 235 -3.50 7.15 21.41
CA ARG A 235 -3.06 8.48 21.88
C ARG A 235 -4.21 9.48 21.89
N ARG A 236 -5.05 9.51 20.85
CA ARG A 236 -6.21 10.39 20.80
C ARG A 236 -7.24 10.03 21.87
N ASP A 237 -7.48 8.74 22.10
CA ASP A 237 -8.40 8.31 23.15
C ASP A 237 -7.90 8.73 24.53
N LEU A 238 -6.60 8.58 24.79
CA LEU A 238 -5.96 9.07 26.02
C LEU A 238 -6.02 10.60 26.14
N GLU A 239 -5.84 11.34 25.05
CA GLU A 239 -6.03 12.81 25.05
C GLU A 239 -7.46 13.19 25.45
N ILE A 240 -8.47 12.45 24.98
CA ILE A 240 -9.88 12.67 25.30
C ILE A 240 -10.19 12.27 26.74
N GLU A 241 -9.73 11.10 27.19
CA GLU A 241 -9.94 10.61 28.56
C GLU A 241 -9.31 11.54 29.60
N ASN A 242 -8.12 12.07 29.30
CA ASN A 242 -7.42 13.01 30.17
C ASN A 242 -7.84 14.48 29.94
N PHE A 243 -8.73 14.75 28.98
CA PHE A 243 -9.21 16.10 28.74
C PHE A 243 -10.08 16.54 29.93
N LYS A 244 -9.69 17.64 30.58
CA LYS A 244 -10.47 18.29 31.62
C LYS A 244 -11.20 19.49 31.01
N PRO A 245 -12.53 19.43 30.81
CA PRO A 245 -13.27 20.56 30.26
C PRO A 245 -13.10 21.79 31.15
N GLN A 246 -12.75 22.90 30.52
CA GLN A 246 -12.63 24.19 31.18
C GLN A 246 -13.67 25.14 30.61
N ILE A 247 -14.51 25.68 31.47
CA ILE A 247 -15.46 26.73 31.10
C ILE A 247 -14.64 28.00 30.84
N TYR A 248 -14.90 28.63 29.70
CA TYR A 248 -14.40 29.96 29.39
C TYR A 248 -15.55 30.82 28.86
N TYR A 249 -15.41 32.12 29.04
CA TYR A 249 -16.41 33.11 28.70
C TYR A 249 -15.92 33.97 27.53
N VAL A 250 -16.82 34.27 26.60
CA VAL A 250 -16.56 35.15 25.46
C VAL A 250 -17.53 36.33 25.54
N PRO A 251 -17.09 37.49 26.05
CA PRO A 251 -17.87 38.71 26.00
C PRO A 251 -18.32 39.03 24.57
N ILE A 252 -19.60 39.35 24.40
CA ILE A 252 -20.18 39.81 23.15
C ILE A 252 -21.02 41.05 23.46
N VAL A 253 -20.76 42.14 22.73
CA VAL A 253 -21.52 43.39 22.84
C VAL A 253 -22.14 43.71 21.48
N ILE A 254 -23.42 44.06 21.48
CA ILE A 254 -24.12 44.58 20.30
C ILE A 254 -24.33 46.06 20.54
N MET A 255 -23.76 46.88 19.65
CA MET A 255 -23.84 48.33 19.70
C MET A 255 -25.20 48.81 19.15
N ALA A 256 -25.56 50.06 19.42
CA ALA A 256 -26.85 50.63 19.01
C ALA A 256 -27.03 50.70 17.48
N ASP A 257 -25.93 50.78 16.72
CA ASP A 257 -25.90 50.75 15.26
C ASP A 257 -25.96 49.32 14.67
N GLY A 258 -26.07 48.30 15.53
CA GLY A 258 -26.06 46.89 15.14
C GLY A 258 -24.66 46.27 15.04
N THR A 259 -23.59 47.02 15.27
CA THR A 259 -22.22 46.50 15.24
C THR A 259 -22.02 45.45 16.35
N ARG A 260 -21.58 44.25 15.98
CA ARG A 260 -21.30 43.15 16.91
C ARG A 260 -19.82 43.08 17.25
N MET A 261 -19.47 43.40 18.49
CA MET A 261 -18.13 43.22 19.04
C MET A 261 -18.04 41.88 19.76
N ARG A 262 -17.03 41.08 19.44
CA ARG A 262 -16.75 39.79 20.10
C ARG A 262 -15.35 39.85 20.69
N TRP A 263 -15.21 39.46 21.96
CA TRP A 263 -13.92 39.35 22.60
C TRP A 263 -13.05 38.29 21.90
N GLU A 264 -11.80 38.67 21.66
CA GLU A 264 -10.75 37.76 21.20
C GLU A 264 -9.83 37.41 22.38
N LYS A 265 -9.38 36.17 22.43
CA LYS A 265 -8.45 35.71 23.48
C LYS A 265 -7.21 36.61 23.51
N ARG A 266 -6.69 36.84 24.72
CA ARG A 266 -5.52 37.69 24.94
C ARG A 266 -4.29 36.84 25.18
N HIS A 267 -3.44 36.74 24.16
CA HIS A 267 -2.17 36.02 24.24
C HIS A 267 -1.24 36.57 25.34
N ASP A 268 -1.29 37.88 25.56
CA ASP A 268 -0.51 38.54 26.61
C ASP A 268 -1.05 38.30 28.03
N ALA A 269 -2.25 37.72 28.16
CA ALA A 269 -2.90 37.41 29.44
C ALA A 269 -2.89 35.90 29.77
N GLU A 270 -2.17 35.07 29.00
CA GLU A 270 -2.07 33.63 29.22
C GLU A 270 -1.60 33.30 30.66
N GLY A 271 -2.40 32.53 31.39
CA GLY A 271 -2.11 32.11 32.77
C GLY A 271 -2.22 33.20 33.85
N GLN A 272 -2.63 34.43 33.50
CA GLN A 272 -2.89 35.49 34.48
C GLN A 272 -4.21 35.27 35.24
N PRO A 273 -4.41 35.88 36.42
CA PRO A 273 -5.68 35.79 37.15
C PRO A 273 -6.89 36.13 36.27
N GLY A 274 -7.86 35.21 36.20
CA GLY A 274 -9.05 35.34 35.36
C GLY A 274 -8.92 34.82 33.93
N PHE A 275 -7.75 34.31 33.53
CA PHE A 275 -7.48 33.75 32.19
C PHE A 275 -6.93 32.31 32.25
N ASP A 276 -7.21 31.53 31.20
CA ASP A 276 -6.59 30.21 31.00
C ASP A 276 -5.20 30.30 30.33
N ALA A 277 -4.55 29.15 30.17
CA ALA A 277 -3.26 29.04 29.50
C ALA A 277 -3.30 29.38 27.99
N ASN A 278 -4.48 29.63 27.42
CA ASN A 278 -4.67 30.08 26.05
C ASN A 278 -5.16 31.55 25.99
N GLY A 279 -5.18 32.26 27.11
CA GLY A 279 -5.61 33.67 27.16
C GLY A 279 -7.12 33.87 27.05
N ARG A 280 -7.92 32.82 27.28
CA ARG A 280 -9.39 32.90 27.33
C ARG A 280 -9.83 33.27 28.74
N ILE A 281 -10.89 34.07 28.85
CA ILE A 281 -11.42 34.48 30.17
C ILE A 281 -12.10 33.29 30.84
N ILE A 282 -11.71 32.95 32.06
CA ILE A 282 -12.31 31.87 32.86
C ILE A 282 -13.04 32.38 34.11
N ASP A 283 -12.94 33.66 34.41
CA ASP A 283 -13.72 34.30 35.47
C ASP A 283 -14.95 35.01 34.88
N LEU A 284 -16.14 34.57 35.31
CA LEU A 284 -17.40 35.16 34.88
C LEU A 284 -17.52 36.64 35.28
N LYS A 285 -17.04 37.02 36.46
CA LYS A 285 -17.12 38.41 36.93
C LYS A 285 -16.28 39.34 36.06
N LEU A 286 -15.09 38.88 35.69
CA LEU A 286 -14.24 39.60 34.74
C LEU A 286 -14.94 39.77 33.39
N ALA A 287 -15.54 38.69 32.86
CA ALA A 287 -16.27 38.75 31.59
C ALA A 287 -17.48 39.71 31.64
N GLN A 288 -18.25 39.69 32.73
CA GLN A 288 -19.39 40.58 32.92
C GLN A 288 -18.96 42.04 33.06
N GLY A 289 -17.91 42.31 33.85
CA GLY A 289 -17.38 43.67 34.03
C GLY A 289 -16.93 44.30 32.72
N ILE A 290 -16.31 43.52 31.81
CA ILE A 290 -15.94 44.01 30.46
C ILE A 290 -17.19 44.47 29.69
N VAL A 291 -18.26 43.67 29.69
CA VAL A 291 -19.51 44.01 29.00
C VAL A 291 -20.15 45.26 29.60
N GLU A 292 -20.20 45.36 30.93
CA GLU A 292 -20.77 46.50 31.64
C GLU A 292 -20.01 47.80 31.36
N GLN A 293 -18.68 47.76 31.40
CA GLN A 293 -17.85 48.94 31.10
C GLN A 293 -18.06 49.44 29.67
N ILE A 294 -18.08 48.53 28.68
CA ILE A 294 -18.35 48.90 27.28
C ILE A 294 -19.74 49.51 27.14
N LYS A 295 -20.77 48.90 27.76
CA LYS A 295 -22.14 49.44 27.76
C LYS A 295 -22.26 50.79 28.49
N ALA A 296 -21.44 51.03 29.51
CA ALA A 296 -21.36 52.29 30.23
C ALA A 296 -20.62 53.40 29.46
N GLY A 297 -20.17 53.12 28.23
CA GLY A 297 -19.53 54.11 27.37
C GLY A 297 -18.01 54.13 27.44
N LEU A 298 -17.36 53.02 27.85
CA LEU A 298 -15.90 52.89 27.76
C LEU A 298 -15.45 53.16 26.31
N PRO A 299 -14.63 54.20 26.05
CA PRO A 299 -14.18 54.50 24.70
C PRO A 299 -13.22 53.42 24.21
N GLY A 300 -13.34 53.04 22.94
CA GLY A 300 -12.43 52.14 22.24
C GLY A 300 -11.77 52.83 21.05
N THR A 301 -10.58 52.38 20.67
CA THR A 301 -9.90 52.81 19.45
C THR A 301 -9.64 51.61 18.56
N VAL A 302 -9.93 51.74 17.27
CA VAL A 302 -9.59 50.72 16.28
C VAL A 302 -8.08 50.74 16.09
N THR A 303 -7.41 49.66 16.49
CA THR A 303 -5.96 49.51 16.32
C THR A 303 -5.59 48.88 14.99
N ILE A 304 -6.42 47.96 14.49
CA ILE A 304 -6.21 47.22 13.24
C ILE A 304 -7.56 47.06 12.53
N ALA A 305 -7.57 47.32 11.22
CA ALA A 305 -8.69 47.03 10.34
C ALA A 305 -8.17 46.33 9.08
N THR A 306 -8.67 45.13 8.80
CA THR A 306 -8.24 44.30 7.66
C THR A 306 -9.44 43.90 6.81
N GLN A 307 -9.29 43.98 5.50
CA GLN A 307 -10.27 43.50 4.53
C GLN A 307 -9.62 42.40 3.70
N GLU A 308 -10.20 41.20 3.71
CA GLU A 308 -9.77 40.08 2.89
C GLU A 308 -10.85 39.72 1.87
N GLU A 309 -10.51 39.76 0.58
CA GLU A 309 -11.35 39.16 -0.46
C GLU A 309 -11.20 37.64 -0.42
N LYS A 310 -12.26 36.94 -0.02
CA LYS A 310 -12.30 35.48 -0.14
C LYS A 310 -12.48 35.10 -1.62
N LYS A 311 -11.47 34.43 -2.18
CA LYS A 311 -11.56 33.75 -3.49
C LYS A 311 -12.34 32.45 -3.41
#